data_AF-A0A392NG48-F1
#
_entry.id   AF-A0A392NG48-F1
#
_cell.length_a   1.000
_cell.length_b   1.000
_cell.length_c   1.000
_cell.angle_alpha   90.00
_cell.angle_beta   90.00
_cell.angle_gamma   90.00
#
_symmetry.space_group_name_H-M   'P 1'
#
loop_
_entity.id
_entity.type
_entity.pdbx_description
1 polymer ?
#
loop_
_entity_poly.entity_id
_entity_poly.type
_entity_poly.pdbx_seq_one_letter_code
_entity_poly.pdbx_strand_id
1 'polypeptide(L)'
;SLGRGMATIPMFTAVISYMKNGKEFLLTDTVGFIQKLPTTLVAAFRATLEEISESSLLVHVIDISHPLAEQQINAVDKVLSELDVSSIPRLIVWNKVS
;
A
#
# COMPACT_ATOMS: atom_id res chain seq x y z
N SER A 1 -15.25 -26.90 21.06
CA SER A 1 -14.04 -26.28 20.49
C SER A 1 -14.30 -26.08 19.01
N LEU A 2 -14.89 -24.94 18.62
CA LEU A 2 -15.12 -24.59 17.22
C LEU A 2 -14.28 -23.36 16.89
N GLY A 3 -13.61 -23.46 15.74
CA GLY A 3 -12.53 -22.58 15.31
C GLY A 3 -12.91 -21.11 15.30
N ARG A 4 -12.00 -20.29 15.83
CA ARG A 4 -11.92 -18.87 15.52
C ARG A 4 -11.91 -18.72 14.00
N GLY A 5 -13.02 -18.25 13.44
CA GLY A 5 -13.07 -17.80 12.06
C GLY A 5 -11.96 -16.80 11.83
N MET A 6 -11.05 -17.15 10.92
CA MET A 6 -9.93 -16.34 10.47
C MET A 6 -10.43 -14.98 9.99
N ALA A 7 -9.67 -13.95 10.32
CA ALA A 7 -9.96 -12.57 9.96
C ALA A 7 -10.07 -12.39 8.44
N THR A 8 -11.17 -11.83 7.96
CA THR A 8 -11.34 -11.35 6.59
C THR A 8 -10.87 -9.90 6.56
N ILE A 9 -9.73 -9.61 5.93
CA ILE A 9 -9.36 -8.25 5.52
C ILE A 9 -8.90 -8.25 4.05
N PRO A 10 -9.83 -8.15 3.10
CA PRO A 10 -9.52 -7.62 1.79
C PRO A 10 -10.18 -6.25 1.69
N MET A 11 -9.39 -5.17 1.76
CA MET A 11 -9.83 -3.88 1.25
C MET A 11 -8.98 -3.59 0.02
N PHE A 12 -9.40 -4.19 -1.09
CA PHE A 12 -8.85 -3.95 -2.42
C PHE A 12 -9.95 -3.42 -3.32
N THR A 13 -9.74 -2.23 -3.87
CA THR A 13 -10.53 -1.76 -5.00
C THR A 13 -9.61 -1.75 -6.21
N ALA A 14 -9.89 -2.61 -7.18
CA ALA A 14 -9.17 -2.67 -8.44
C ALA A 14 -10.00 -2.00 -9.53
N VAL A 15 -9.45 -0.97 -10.17
CA VAL A 15 -10.10 -0.21 -11.25
C VAL A 15 -9.26 -0.34 -12.51
N ILE A 16 -9.86 -0.86 -13.58
CA ILE A 16 -9.27 -0.83 -14.92
C ILE A 16 -9.57 0.54 -15.53
N SER A 17 -8.54 1.21 -16.03
CA SER A 17 -8.68 2.50 -16.70
C SER A 17 -7.72 2.60 -17.89
N TYR A 18 -7.92 3.62 -18.72
CA TYR A 18 -7.18 3.81 -19.97
C TYR A 18 -6.35 5.09 -19.89
N MET A 19 -5.06 4.98 -20.23
CA MET A 19 -4.20 6.13 -20.47
C MET A 19 -4.67 6.87 -21.73
N LYS A 20 -4.27 8.15 -21.87
CA LYS A 20 -4.61 8.98 -23.05
C LYS A 20 -4.21 8.38 -24.40
N ASN A 21 -3.24 7.46 -24.40
CA ASN A 21 -2.78 6.74 -25.58
C ASN A 21 -3.52 5.40 -25.83
N GLY A 22 -4.59 5.12 -25.09
CA GLY A 22 -5.41 3.90 -25.23
C GLY A 22 -4.85 2.66 -24.54
N LYS A 23 -3.70 2.74 -23.85
CA LYS A 23 -3.18 1.61 -23.08
C LYS A 23 -3.95 1.45 -21.77
N GLU A 24 -4.27 0.22 -21.43
CA GLU A 24 -4.90 -0.14 -20.16
C GLU A 24 -3.90 -0.08 -19.01
N PHE A 25 -4.41 0.28 -17.83
CA PHE A 25 -3.72 0.08 -16.57
C PHE A 25 -4.70 -0.38 -15.50
N LEU A 26 -4.18 -1.15 -14.54
CA LEU A 26 -4.90 -1.55 -13.35
C LEU A 26 -4.43 -0.66 -12.19
N LEU A 27 -5.37 0.02 -11.55
CA LEU A 27 -5.14 0.73 -10.31
C LEU A 27 -5.71 -0.10 -9.15
N THR A 28 -4.83 -0.54 -8.26
CA THR A 28 -5.22 -1.26 -7.05
C THR A 28 -5.03 -0.37 -5.84
N ASP A 29 -6.12 -0.10 -5.12
CA ASP A 29 -6.04 0.53 -3.80
C ASP A 29 -5.60 -0.51 -2.76
N THR A 30 -4.52 -0.19 -2.05
CA THR A 30 -3.96 -1.04 -1.00
C THR A 30 -4.37 -0.51 0.37
N VAL A 31 -4.39 -1.37 1.39
CA VAL A 31 -4.67 -0.91 2.75
C VAL A 31 -3.63 0.13 3.18
N GLY A 32 -4.12 1.31 3.57
CA GLY A 32 -3.28 2.37 4.11
C GLY A 32 -2.53 1.91 5.37
N PHE A 33 -1.25 2.28 5.47
CA PHE A 33 -0.42 1.95 6.62
C PHE A 33 -0.89 2.71 7.86
N ILE A 34 -1.64 2.03 8.75
CA ILE A 34 -1.99 2.56 10.06
C ILE A 34 -0.74 2.44 10.95
N GLN A 35 -0.35 3.53 11.63
CA GLN A 35 0.79 3.51 12.56
C GLN A 35 0.67 2.35 13.57
N LYS A 36 1.78 1.63 13.77
CA LYS A 36 1.87 0.41 14.61
C LYS A 36 0.92 -0.71 14.15
N LEU A 37 1.12 -1.21 12.94
CA LEU A 37 0.55 -2.50 12.56
C LEU A 37 1.03 -3.56 13.58
N PRO A 38 0.11 -4.26 14.27
CA PRO A 38 0.48 -5.42 15.07
C PRO A 38 1.26 -6.41 14.18
N THR A 39 2.32 -7.02 14.69
CA THR A 39 3.11 -8.03 13.94
C THR A 39 2.25 -9.18 13.41
N THR A 40 1.15 -9.49 14.09
CA THR A 40 0.13 -10.44 13.63
C THR A 40 -0.68 -9.95 12.42
N LEU A 41 -0.93 -8.64 12.32
CA LEU A 41 -1.55 -8.02 11.14
C LEU A 41 -0.58 -8.02 9.96
N VAL A 42 0.72 -7.78 10.18
CA VAL A 42 1.75 -7.84 9.12
C VAL A 42 1.75 -9.19 8.40
N ALA A 43 1.55 -10.30 9.12
CA ALA A 43 1.43 -11.62 8.51
C ALA A 43 0.16 -11.77 7.65
N ALA A 44 -0.97 -11.22 8.09
CA ALA A 44 -2.21 -11.19 7.30
C ALA A 44 -2.11 -10.27 6.08
N PHE A 45 -1.29 -9.21 6.18
CA PHE A 45 -1.00 -8.31 5.07
C PHE A 45 0.07 -8.85 4.12
N ARG A 46 0.94 -9.77 4.52
CA ARG A 46 1.98 -10.29 3.61
C ARG A 46 1.40 -10.86 2.31
N ALA A 47 0.31 -11.60 2.38
CA ALA A 47 -0.38 -12.12 1.20
C ALA A 47 -1.00 -11.01 0.33
N THR A 48 -1.38 -9.86 0.92
CA THR A 48 -1.92 -8.71 0.19
C THR A 48 -0.83 -7.76 -0.30
N LEU A 49 0.34 -7.78 0.34
CA LEU A 49 1.54 -7.04 -0.03
C LEU A 49 2.38 -7.79 -1.07
N GLU A 50 2.19 -9.10 -1.26
CA GLU A 50 2.78 -9.84 -2.38
C GLU A 50 2.36 -9.27 -3.74
N GLU A 51 1.14 -8.74 -3.88
CA GLU A 51 0.69 -8.04 -5.10
C GLU A 51 1.50 -6.75 -5.39
N ILE A 52 2.07 -6.11 -4.36
CA ILE A 52 2.97 -4.96 -4.55
C ILE A 52 4.18 -5.41 -5.36
N SER A 53 4.68 -6.63 -5.16
CA SER A 53 5.86 -7.14 -5.89
C SER A 53 5.62 -7.31 -7.39
N GLU A 54 4.36 -7.48 -7.81
CA GLU A 54 3.96 -7.59 -9.22
C GLU A 54 3.68 -6.23 -9.87
N SER A 55 3.68 -5.15 -9.07
CA SER A 55 3.36 -3.82 -9.56
C SER A 55 4.48 -3.23 -10.41
N SER A 56 4.11 -2.57 -11.50
CA SER A 56 5.07 -1.84 -12.34
C SER A 56 5.42 -0.43 -11.81
N LEU A 57 4.57 0.12 -10.93
CA LEU A 57 4.71 1.43 -10.31
C LEU A 57 3.97 1.45 -8.98
N LEU A 58 4.60 2.03 -7.95
CA LEU A 58 3.95 2.32 -6.69
C LEU A 58 3.63 3.81 -6.59
N VAL A 59 2.41 4.14 -6.18
CA VAL A 59 2.00 5.51 -5.90
C VAL A 59 1.96 5.71 -4.38
N HIS A 60 2.94 6.42 -3.84
CA HIS A 60 3.03 6.72 -2.41
C HIS A 60 2.37 8.07 -2.15
N VAL A 61 1.10 8.04 -1.74
CA VAL A 61 0.33 9.24 -1.40
C VAL A 61 0.63 9.66 0.03
N ILE A 62 1.10 10.88 0.22
CA ILE A 62 1.51 11.45 1.51
C ILE A 62 0.56 12.59 1.84
N ASP A 63 -0.10 12.51 2.99
CA ASP A 63 -0.82 13.65 3.56
C ASP A 63 0.18 14.62 4.21
N ILE A 64 0.53 15.70 3.50
CA ILE A 64 1.55 16.64 4.00
C ILE A 64 1.02 17.57 5.10
N SER A 65 -0.30 17.63 5.29
CA SER A 65 -0.91 18.41 6.37
C SER A 65 -0.76 17.72 7.74
N HIS A 66 -0.41 16.44 7.75
CA HIS A 66 -0.29 15.67 8.98
C HIS A 66 1.04 15.98 9.70
N PRO A 67 1.01 16.33 11.01
CA PRO A 67 2.23 16.63 11.79
C PRO A 67 3.27 15.50 11.89
N LEU A 68 2.92 14.29 11.45
CA LEU A 68 3.75 13.09 11.53
C LEU A 68 4.00 12.49 10.14
N ALA A 69 3.80 13.27 9.07
CA ALA A 69 3.97 12.80 7.68
C ALA A 69 5.32 12.13 7.46
N GLU A 70 6.41 12.73 7.96
CA GLU A 70 7.76 12.16 7.88
C GLU A 70 7.88 10.79 8.57
N GLN A 71 7.27 10.63 9.75
CA GLN A 71 7.26 9.35 10.46
C GLN A 71 6.44 8.29 9.71
N GLN A 72 5.35 8.69 9.05
CA GLN A 72 4.54 7.79 8.23
C GLN A 72 5.33 7.35 6.99
N ILE A 73 6.01 8.26 6.30
CA ILE A 73 6.90 7.94 5.16
C ILE A 73 7.94 6.90 5.58
N ASN A 74 8.65 7.15 6.68
CA ASN A 74 9.68 6.24 7.19
C ASN A 74 9.11 4.85 7.56
N ALA A 75 7.88 4.81 8.09
CA ALA A 75 7.21 3.54 8.40
C ALA A 75 6.88 2.75 7.13
N VAL A 76 6.38 3.41 6.08
CA VAL A 76 6.11 2.79 4.77
C VAL A 76 7.40 2.29 4.14
N ASP A 77 8.45 3.12 4.13
CA ASP A 77 9.75 2.76 3.57
C ASP A 77 10.34 1.53 4.23
N LYS A 78 10.20 1.41 5.56
CA LYS A 78 10.62 0.22 6.29
C LYS A 78 9.87 -1.03 5.84
N VAL A 79 8.55 -0.96 5.68
CA VAL A 79 7.77 -2.13 5.22
C VAL A 79 8.14 -2.51 3.78
N LEU A 80 8.27 -1.54 2.88
CA LEU A 80 8.69 -1.81 1.50
C LEU A 80 10.09 -2.43 1.43
N SER A 81 11.00 -2.04 2.32
CA SER A 81 12.31 -2.68 2.46
C SER A 81 12.21 -4.11 3.00
N GLU A 82 11.34 -4.39 3.96
CA GLU A 82 11.13 -5.74 4.52
C GLU A 82 10.47 -6.71 3.52
N LEU A 83 9.78 -6.18 2.50
CA LEU A 83 9.15 -6.92 1.41
C LEU A 83 10.07 -7.11 0.20
N ASP A 84 11.27 -6.52 0.19
CA ASP A 84 12.21 -6.56 -0.94
C ASP A 84 11.65 -5.99 -2.27
N VAL A 85 10.72 -5.03 -2.17
CA VAL A 85 10.08 -4.39 -3.35
C VAL A 85 10.66 -3.01 -3.66
N SER A 86 11.84 -2.70 -3.11
CA SER A 86 12.47 -1.38 -3.25
C SER A 86 12.93 -1.06 -4.68
N SER A 87 12.98 -2.06 -5.56
CA SER A 87 13.34 -1.92 -6.99
C SER A 87 12.19 -1.36 -7.84
N ILE A 88 10.96 -1.40 -7.35
CA ILE A 88 9.78 -0.92 -8.09
C ILE A 88 9.81 0.62 -8.10
N PRO A 89 9.65 1.25 -9.28
CA PRO A 89 9.57 2.71 -9.36
C PRO A 89 8.48 3.27 -8.44
N ARG A 90 8.78 4.41 -7.81
CA ARG A 90 7.87 5.07 -6.87
C ARG A 90 7.54 6.48 -7.34
N LEU A 91 6.24 6.77 -7.45
CA LEU A 91 5.72 8.12 -7.61
C LEU A 91 5.24 8.63 -6.25
N ILE A 92 5.90 9.65 -5.72
CA ILE A 92 5.44 10.33 -4.50
C ILE A 92 4.40 11.38 -4.87
N VAL A 93 3.25 11.34 -4.19
CA VAL A 93 2.15 12.30 -4.39
C VAL A 93 1.90 13.03 -3.07
N TRP A 94 2.16 14.34 -3.04
CA TRP A 94 1.84 15.18 -1.90
C TRP A 94 0.38 15.60 -1.96
N ASN A 95 -0.42 15.03 -1.07
CA ASN A 95 -1.83 15.30 -0.90
C ASN A 95 -2.08 16.33 0.20
N LYS A 96 -3.22 17.04 0.12
CA LYS A 96 -3.65 18.08 1.08
C LYS A 96 -2.65 19.24 1.20
N VAL A 97 -2.23 19.74 0.04
CA VAL A 97 -1.30 20.88 -0.11
C VAL A 97 -1.92 22.25 0.21
N SER A 98 -3.23 22.30 0.42
CA SER A 98 -4.05 23.51 0.58
C SER A 98 -4.53 23.71 2.00
#